data_AF-A0A2D8LYA4-F1
#
_entry.id   AF-A0A2D8LYA4-F1
#
_cell.length_a   1.000
_cell.length_b   1.000
_cell.length_c   1.000
_cell.angle_alpha   90.00
_cell.angle_beta   90.00
_cell.angle_gamma   90.00
#
_symmetry.space_group_name_H-M   'P 1'
#
loop_
_entity.id
_entity.type
_entity.pdbx_description
1 polymer ?
#
loop_
_entity_poly.entity_id
_entity_poly.type
_entity_poly.pdbx_seq_one_letter_code
_entity_poly.pdbx_strand_id
1 'polypeptide(L)'
;MRIFVLLFVAFLFCAVPPPSLAQDFSEEELENELSIVDDDAPVSAKTAAAYLDRCLARVPRRFTPSAHEEYCVCTGALMRQNITNADLEALNANGAKKPGNPAFEKFVNDVMMPCMEGPIVDIAYVECIEDRSNSPLIYHIPKYCQCVGTSLVPFVKQAGASTAMVNMARHPDEFREPIDALLRSTPFIQQKNQAYTACKRRYMKTQLPNVRAYP
;
A
#
# COMPACT_ATOMS: atom_id res chain seq x y z
N MET A 1 -86.26 -3.68 -5.96
CA MET A 1 -86.69 -4.98 -6.52
C MET A 1 -85.48 -5.66 -7.18
N ARG A 2 -85.16 -6.89 -6.73
CA ARG A 2 -84.59 -8.04 -7.47
C ARG A 2 -83.30 -7.79 -8.28
N ILE A 3 -82.08 -8.12 -7.81
CA ILE A 3 -81.40 -9.44 -7.74
C ILE A 3 -81.38 -10.25 -9.05
N PHE A 4 -80.17 -10.76 -9.36
CA PHE A 4 -79.74 -11.87 -10.24
C PHE A 4 -79.27 -11.47 -11.66
N VAL A 5 -78.15 -11.93 -12.27
CA VAL A 5 -76.91 -12.66 -11.89
C VAL A 5 -76.24 -13.10 -13.23
N LEU A 6 -74.92 -13.40 -13.21
CA LEU A 6 -74.09 -14.21 -14.14
C LEU A 6 -73.31 -13.58 -15.34
N LEU A 7 -72.01 -13.93 -15.29
CA LEU A 7 -71.16 -14.56 -16.32
C LEU A 7 -70.34 -13.72 -17.32
N PHE A 8 -69.04 -13.68 -17.01
CA PHE A 8 -67.91 -14.23 -17.78
C PHE A 8 -67.62 -13.73 -19.22
N VAL A 9 -66.43 -13.10 -19.29
CA VAL A 9 -65.28 -13.40 -20.17
C VAL A 9 -65.18 -12.74 -21.55
N ALA A 10 -64.12 -11.93 -21.62
CA ALA A 10 -63.23 -11.62 -22.74
C ALA A 10 -63.84 -10.82 -23.91
N PHE A 11 -63.14 -9.91 -24.58
CA PHE A 11 -61.75 -9.92 -25.00
C PHE A 11 -61.42 -8.49 -25.50
N LEU A 12 -60.13 -8.14 -25.52
CA LEU A 12 -59.48 -7.24 -26.49
C LEU A 12 -59.99 -5.79 -26.59
N PHE A 13 -59.15 -4.85 -26.15
CA PHE A 13 -58.52 -3.80 -27.00
C PHE A 13 -57.88 -2.76 -26.07
N CYS A 14 -56.67 -3.04 -25.57
CA CYS A 14 -55.77 -1.98 -25.12
C CYS A 14 -54.71 -1.79 -26.22
N ALA A 15 -54.71 -0.59 -26.78
CA ALA A 15 -53.83 -0.14 -27.84
C ALA A 15 -52.35 -0.29 -27.45
N VAL A 16 -51.59 -0.94 -28.32
CA VAL A 16 -50.12 -0.97 -28.28
C VAL A 16 -49.62 0.22 -29.09
N PRO A 17 -48.88 1.18 -28.50
CA PRO A 17 -48.15 2.17 -29.30
C PRO A 17 -46.96 1.50 -30.02
N PRO A 18 -46.58 1.97 -31.22
CA PRO A 18 -45.51 1.35 -32.00
C PRO A 18 -44.15 1.49 -31.29
N PRO A 19 -43.27 0.47 -31.37
CA PRO A 19 -41.89 0.59 -30.94
C PRO A 19 -41.11 1.25 -32.08
N SER A 20 -40.56 2.44 -31.86
CA SER A 20 -39.57 3.00 -32.77
C SER A 20 -38.49 3.73 -31.98
N LEU A 21 -37.25 3.37 -32.29
CA LEU A 21 -35.98 3.82 -31.71
C LEU A 21 -35.52 3.06 -30.45
N ALA A 22 -35.49 1.73 -30.56
CA ALA A 22 -34.34 1.02 -30.03
C ALA A 22 -33.16 1.40 -30.92
N GLN A 23 -32.16 2.09 -30.36
CA GLN A 23 -30.85 2.18 -30.99
C GLN A 23 -30.29 0.76 -31.06
N ASP A 24 -30.22 0.27 -32.29
CA ASP A 24 -29.55 -0.97 -32.66
C ASP A 24 -28.05 -0.73 -32.43
N PHE A 25 -27.59 -0.97 -31.20
CA PHE A 25 -26.17 -1.14 -30.92
C PHE A 25 -25.80 -2.50 -31.52
N SER A 26 -25.26 -2.47 -32.74
CA SER A 26 -24.74 -3.64 -33.42
C SER A 26 -23.78 -4.39 -32.50
N GLU A 27 -23.94 -5.71 -32.38
CA GLU A 27 -23.03 -6.61 -31.64
C GLU A 27 -21.56 -6.42 -32.06
N GLU A 28 -21.29 -5.89 -33.26
CA GLU A 28 -19.97 -5.48 -33.74
C GLU A 28 -19.28 -4.38 -32.88
N GLU A 29 -20.03 -3.50 -32.23
CA GLU A 29 -19.45 -2.46 -31.35
C GLU A 29 -19.12 -3.00 -29.95
N LEU A 30 -19.77 -4.12 -29.56
CA LEU A 30 -19.52 -4.82 -28.31
C LEU A 30 -18.37 -5.83 -28.44
N GLU A 31 -18.17 -6.43 -29.61
CA GLU A 31 -17.01 -7.30 -29.89
C GLU A 31 -15.71 -6.51 -30.11
N ASN A 32 -15.80 -5.21 -30.43
CA ASN A 32 -14.64 -4.32 -30.55
C ASN A 32 -14.13 -3.77 -29.20
N GLU A 33 -14.81 -4.08 -28.09
CA GLU A 33 -14.32 -3.88 -26.71
C GLU A 33 -13.48 -5.07 -26.20
N LEU A 34 -13.07 -6.00 -27.07
CA LEU A 34 -11.89 -6.82 -26.81
C LEU A 34 -10.65 -5.92 -26.94
N SER A 35 -10.48 -5.04 -25.95
CA SER A 35 -9.38 -4.09 -25.89
C SER A 35 -8.10 -4.88 -26.11
N ILE A 36 -7.40 -4.59 -27.22
CA ILE A 36 -6.00 -4.96 -27.36
C ILE A 36 -5.32 -4.24 -26.20
N VAL A 37 -5.09 -4.97 -25.10
CA VAL A 37 -4.32 -4.45 -23.98
C VAL A 37 -2.92 -4.31 -24.53
N ASP A 38 -2.49 -3.06 -24.70
CA ASP A 38 -1.09 -2.79 -25.01
C ASP A 38 -0.27 -3.20 -23.79
N ASP A 39 0.45 -4.31 -23.95
CA ASP A 39 1.27 -4.95 -22.92
C ASP A 39 2.34 -4.01 -22.35
N ASP A 40 2.86 -3.12 -23.19
CA ASP A 40 3.89 -2.14 -22.84
C ASP A 40 3.30 -0.83 -22.28
N ALA A 41 1.98 -0.61 -22.44
CA ALA A 41 1.32 0.55 -21.88
C ALA A 41 1.27 0.48 -20.34
N PRO A 42 1.42 1.63 -19.64
CA PRO A 42 1.19 1.69 -18.20
C PRO A 42 -0.22 1.23 -17.83
N VAL A 43 -0.37 0.66 -16.64
CA VAL A 43 -1.67 0.19 -16.16
C VAL A 43 -2.71 1.32 -16.13
N SER A 44 -3.96 0.98 -16.45
CA SER A 44 -5.06 1.96 -16.49
C SER A 44 -5.33 2.61 -15.11
N ALA A 45 -5.96 3.79 -15.12
CA ALA A 45 -6.39 4.45 -13.89
C ALA A 45 -7.37 3.58 -13.07
N LYS A 46 -8.23 2.81 -13.75
CA LYS A 46 -9.16 1.86 -13.12
C LYS A 46 -8.40 0.74 -12.40
N THR A 47 -7.34 0.21 -13.01
CA THR A 47 -6.49 -0.83 -12.43
C THR A 47 -5.77 -0.31 -11.18
N ALA A 48 -5.21 0.89 -11.24
CA ALA A 48 -4.54 1.53 -10.10
C ALA A 48 -5.52 1.85 -8.95
N ALA A 49 -6.74 2.30 -9.26
CA ALA A 49 -7.80 2.51 -8.26
C ALA A 49 -8.18 1.19 -7.57
N ALA A 50 -8.35 0.11 -8.34
CA ALA A 50 -8.64 -1.21 -7.76
C ALA A 50 -7.49 -1.74 -6.88
N TYR A 51 -6.24 -1.39 -7.21
CA TYR A 51 -5.09 -1.68 -6.34
C TYR A 51 -5.16 -0.89 -5.03
N LEU A 52 -5.43 0.43 -5.10
CA LEU A 52 -5.59 1.31 -3.94
C LEU A 52 -6.66 0.77 -2.98
N ASP A 53 -7.85 0.43 -3.50
CA ASP A 53 -8.95 -0.10 -2.70
C ASP A 53 -8.56 -1.38 -1.95
N ARG A 54 -7.85 -2.29 -2.63
CA ARG A 54 -7.34 -3.52 -2.02
C ARG A 54 -6.27 -3.25 -0.97
N CYS A 55 -5.40 -2.27 -1.21
CA CYS A 55 -4.38 -1.87 -0.25
C CYS A 55 -5.07 -1.35 1.03
N LEU A 56 -6.01 -0.41 0.90
CA LEU A 56 -6.73 0.20 2.03
C LEU A 56 -7.63 -0.76 2.81
N ALA A 57 -8.02 -1.90 2.22
CA ALA A 57 -8.97 -2.85 2.82
C ALA A 57 -8.55 -3.38 4.20
N ARG A 58 -7.25 -3.43 4.52
CA ARG A 58 -6.77 -3.89 5.82
C ARG A 58 -5.43 -3.26 6.20
N VAL A 59 -5.42 -2.51 7.30
CA VAL A 59 -4.20 -1.95 7.89
C VAL A 59 -3.29 -3.08 8.42
N PRO A 60 -2.03 -3.19 7.95
CA PRO A 60 -1.06 -4.12 8.48
C PRO A 60 -0.66 -3.77 9.92
N ARG A 61 -0.33 -4.78 10.74
CA ARG A 61 -0.04 -4.60 12.19
C ARG A 61 1.01 -3.54 12.52
N ARG A 62 1.99 -3.31 11.66
CA ARG A 62 3.09 -2.35 11.93
C ARG A 62 2.78 -0.94 11.46
N PHE A 63 1.75 -0.76 10.65
CA PHE A 63 1.39 0.56 10.15
C PHE A 63 0.41 1.25 11.10
N THR A 64 0.57 2.56 11.26
CA THR A 64 -0.52 3.41 11.72
C THR A 64 -1.56 3.52 10.58
N PRO A 65 -2.85 3.77 10.88
CA PRO A 65 -3.84 3.98 9.82
C PRO A 65 -3.45 5.09 8.83
N SER A 66 -2.87 6.19 9.33
CA SER A 66 -2.42 7.31 8.49
C SER A 66 -1.24 6.92 7.60
N ALA A 67 -0.22 6.25 8.14
CA ALA A 67 0.92 5.79 7.35
C ALA A 67 0.49 4.77 6.29
N HIS A 68 -0.50 3.93 6.61
CA HIS A 68 -1.02 2.94 5.67
C HIS A 68 -1.75 3.61 4.51
N GLU A 69 -2.58 4.62 4.80
CA GLU A 69 -3.26 5.39 3.78
C GLU A 69 -2.26 6.10 2.85
N GLU A 70 -1.26 6.79 3.42
CA GLU A 70 -0.21 7.46 2.65
C GLU A 70 0.56 6.45 1.76
N TYR A 71 0.92 5.30 2.32
CA TYR A 71 1.57 4.22 1.58
C TYR A 71 0.71 3.72 0.42
N CYS A 72 -0.57 3.45 0.65
CA CYS A 72 -1.47 2.93 -0.37
C CYS A 72 -1.72 3.95 -1.49
N VAL A 73 -1.89 5.23 -1.15
CA VAL A 73 -2.05 6.32 -2.13
C VAL A 73 -0.80 6.46 -2.98
N CYS A 74 0.38 6.50 -2.35
CA CYS A 74 1.66 6.59 -3.05
C CYS A 74 1.89 5.39 -3.98
N THR A 75 1.69 4.17 -3.48
CA THR A 75 1.90 2.94 -4.27
C THR A 75 0.90 2.81 -5.41
N GLY A 76 -0.36 3.21 -5.22
CA GLY A 76 -1.34 3.29 -6.31
C GLY A 76 -0.93 4.28 -7.41
N ALA A 77 -0.39 5.43 -7.03
CA ALA A 77 0.11 6.43 -7.97
C ALA A 77 1.34 5.94 -8.75
N LEU A 78 2.34 5.37 -8.06
CA LEU A 78 3.54 4.83 -8.69
C LEU A 78 3.27 3.57 -9.50
N MET A 79 2.30 2.74 -9.11
CA MET A 79 1.86 1.59 -9.91
C MET A 79 1.39 2.06 -11.29
N ARG A 80 0.55 3.10 -11.35
CA ARG A 80 0.10 3.68 -12.61
C ARG A 80 1.23 4.24 -13.47
N GLN A 81 2.30 4.73 -12.87
CA GLN A 81 3.41 5.36 -13.58
C GLN A 81 4.44 4.34 -14.08
N ASN A 82 4.72 3.32 -13.27
CA ASN A 82 5.91 2.49 -13.46
C ASN A 82 5.58 1.05 -13.89
N ILE A 83 4.35 0.58 -13.69
CA ILE A 83 3.95 -0.80 -14.00
C ILE A 83 3.16 -0.85 -15.29
N THR A 84 3.56 -1.75 -16.20
CA THR A 84 2.83 -2.01 -17.45
C THR A 84 1.80 -3.13 -17.29
N ASN A 85 0.97 -3.34 -18.30
CA ASN A 85 0.03 -4.47 -18.30
C ASN A 85 0.76 -5.82 -18.30
N ALA A 86 1.87 -5.95 -19.03
CA ALA A 86 2.72 -7.15 -19.02
C ALA A 86 3.35 -7.41 -17.63
N ASP A 87 3.84 -6.36 -16.95
CA ASP A 87 4.35 -6.50 -15.58
C ASP A 87 3.25 -7.00 -14.64
N LEU A 88 2.04 -6.46 -14.78
CA LEU A 88 0.90 -6.85 -13.95
C LEU A 88 0.49 -8.31 -14.19
N GLU A 89 0.46 -8.75 -15.45
CA GLU A 89 0.21 -10.15 -15.78
C GLU A 89 1.27 -11.05 -15.16
N ALA A 90 2.56 -10.69 -15.30
CA ALA A 90 3.66 -11.43 -14.71
C ALA A 90 3.57 -11.50 -13.17
N LEU A 91 3.12 -10.43 -12.51
CA LEU A 91 2.90 -10.39 -11.05
C LEU A 91 1.71 -11.22 -10.58
N ASN A 92 0.71 -11.42 -11.43
CA ASN A 92 -0.47 -12.23 -11.13
C ASN A 92 -0.22 -13.74 -11.27
N ALA A 93 0.88 -14.14 -11.92
CA ALA A 93 1.25 -15.54 -12.04
C ALA A 93 1.58 -16.16 -10.66
N ASN A 94 1.26 -17.46 -10.52
CA ASN A 94 1.48 -18.19 -9.28
C ASN A 94 2.96 -18.21 -8.89
N GLY A 95 3.26 -17.75 -7.68
CA GLY A 95 4.63 -17.71 -7.15
C GLY A 95 5.53 -16.66 -7.81
N ALA A 96 4.97 -15.66 -8.50
CA ALA A 96 5.72 -14.57 -9.13
C ALA A 96 6.31 -13.57 -8.14
N LYS A 97 5.70 -13.43 -6.96
CA LYS A 97 6.11 -12.47 -5.91
C LYS A 97 7.31 -12.96 -5.11
N LYS A 98 8.45 -13.11 -5.77
CA LYS A 98 9.71 -13.59 -5.17
C LYS A 98 10.94 -12.97 -5.87
N PRO A 99 12.08 -12.86 -5.18
CA PRO A 99 13.34 -12.45 -5.80
C PRO A 99 13.69 -13.30 -7.03
N GLY A 100 14.29 -12.66 -8.04
CA GLY A 100 14.58 -13.24 -9.34
C GLY A 100 13.45 -13.11 -10.38
N ASN A 101 12.27 -12.60 -10.01
CA ASN A 101 11.23 -12.21 -10.96
C ASN A 101 11.38 -10.71 -11.29
N PRO A 102 11.63 -10.34 -12.57
CA PRO A 102 11.86 -8.94 -12.96
C PRO A 102 10.68 -8.00 -12.66
N ALA A 103 9.44 -8.43 -12.91
CA ALA A 103 8.25 -7.61 -12.64
C ALA A 103 8.07 -7.37 -11.14
N PHE A 104 8.37 -8.37 -10.30
CA PHE A 104 8.37 -8.23 -8.86
C PHE A 104 9.46 -7.30 -8.35
N GLU A 105 10.69 -7.46 -8.82
CA GLU A 105 11.79 -6.57 -8.44
C GLU A 105 11.52 -5.14 -8.88
N LYS A 106 11.01 -4.93 -10.10
CA LYS A 106 10.55 -3.63 -10.58
C LYS A 106 9.48 -3.03 -9.67
N PHE A 107 8.45 -3.81 -9.32
CA PHE A 107 7.40 -3.37 -8.40
C PHE A 107 7.94 -2.98 -7.02
N VAL A 108 8.90 -3.72 -6.47
CA VAL A 108 9.50 -3.34 -5.19
C VAL A 108 10.32 -2.06 -5.29
N ASN A 109 11.18 -1.96 -6.31
CA ASN A 109 12.11 -0.84 -6.48
C ASN A 109 11.40 0.46 -6.84
N ASP A 110 10.40 0.38 -7.74
CA ASP A 110 9.83 1.56 -8.39
C ASP A 110 8.45 1.94 -7.82
N VAL A 111 7.85 1.05 -7.02
CA VAL A 111 6.52 1.30 -6.43
C VAL A 111 6.57 1.21 -4.91
N MET A 112 6.92 0.04 -4.34
CA MET A 112 6.75 -0.18 -2.90
C MET A 112 7.72 0.65 -2.05
N MET A 113 9.01 0.59 -2.33
CA MET A 113 10.05 1.14 -1.44
C MET A 113 10.16 2.66 -1.48
N PRO A 114 9.98 3.35 -2.62
CA PRO A 114 9.89 4.81 -2.63
C PRO A 114 8.76 5.33 -1.73
N CYS A 115 7.66 4.57 -1.60
CA CYS A 115 6.52 4.91 -0.76
C CYS A 115 6.70 4.60 0.73
N MET A 116 7.86 4.07 1.15
CA MET A 116 8.14 3.77 2.55
C MET A 116 8.79 4.95 3.31
N GLU A 117 9.10 6.08 2.65
CA GLU A 117 9.74 7.23 3.30
C GLU A 117 8.92 7.82 4.45
N GLY A 118 7.61 8.06 4.24
CA GLY A 118 6.69 8.48 5.31
C GLY A 118 6.44 7.36 6.32
N PRO A 119 5.95 6.19 5.89
CA PRO A 119 5.59 5.09 6.79
C PRO A 119 6.71 4.62 7.71
N ILE A 120 7.98 4.65 7.27
CA ILE A 120 9.08 4.21 8.13
C ILE A 120 9.26 5.09 9.37
N VAL A 121 8.95 6.39 9.25
CA VAL A 121 9.00 7.32 10.38
C VAL A 121 8.00 6.89 11.44
N ASP A 122 6.76 6.63 11.03
CA ASP A 122 5.67 6.21 11.90
C ASP A 122 5.90 4.84 12.53
N ILE A 123 6.29 3.85 11.71
CA ILE A 123 6.59 2.49 12.17
C ILE A 123 7.64 2.54 13.29
N ALA A 124 8.76 3.22 13.04
CA ALA A 124 9.85 3.30 14.00
C ALA A 124 9.53 4.21 15.20
N TYR A 125 8.72 5.25 15.01
CA TYR A 125 8.22 6.08 16.10
C TYR A 125 7.39 5.28 17.09
N VAL A 126 6.40 4.52 16.59
CA VAL A 126 5.54 3.67 17.43
C VAL A 126 6.37 2.60 18.14
N GLU A 127 7.25 1.90 17.41
CA GLU A 127 8.14 0.89 18.00
C GLU A 127 9.02 1.48 19.11
N CYS A 128 9.53 2.70 18.93
CA CYS A 128 10.34 3.40 19.92
C CYS A 128 9.55 3.80 21.18
N ILE A 129 8.29 4.19 21.02
CA ILE A 129 7.42 4.50 22.18
C ILE A 129 7.07 3.24 22.95
N GLU A 130 6.81 2.14 22.24
CA GLU A 130 6.46 0.86 22.85
C GLU A 130 7.65 0.18 23.54
N ASP A 131 8.88 0.53 23.15
CA ASP A 131 10.09 0.04 23.79
C ASP A 131 10.26 0.61 25.21
N ARG A 132 10.08 -0.28 26.19
CA ARG A 132 10.22 0.03 27.62
C ARG A 132 11.66 0.22 28.08
N SER A 133 12.65 -0.07 27.23
CA SER A 133 14.08 0.09 27.53
C SER A 133 14.59 1.52 27.37
N ASN A 134 13.70 2.48 27.09
CA ASN A 134 14.03 3.90 27.03
C ASN A 134 14.77 4.36 28.30
N SER A 135 15.90 5.04 28.09
CA SER A 135 16.76 5.50 29.18
C SER A 135 16.01 6.50 30.08
N PRO A 136 16.15 6.41 31.42
CA PRO A 136 15.49 7.36 32.33
C PRO A 136 15.96 8.82 32.15
N LEU A 137 17.03 9.03 31.39
CA LEU A 137 17.53 10.36 31.02
C LEU A 137 16.71 11.02 29.90
N ILE A 138 15.84 10.27 29.22
CA ILE A 138 14.99 10.75 28.12
C ILE A 138 13.61 11.08 28.68
N TYR A 139 13.43 12.34 29.10
CA TYR A 139 12.16 12.81 29.66
C TYR A 139 11.08 13.08 28.61
N HIS A 140 11.46 13.48 27.39
CA HIS A 140 10.53 13.76 26.30
C HIS A 140 10.61 12.68 25.22
N ILE A 141 10.00 11.52 25.52
CA ILE A 141 9.98 10.33 24.65
C ILE A 141 9.49 10.64 23.22
N PRO A 142 8.38 11.39 23.00
CA PRO A 142 7.90 11.64 21.63
C PRO A 142 8.95 12.31 20.72
N LYS A 143 9.63 13.34 21.21
CA LYS A 143 10.67 14.06 20.44
C LYS A 143 11.89 13.17 20.17
N TYR A 144 12.24 12.30 21.11
CA TYR A 144 13.31 11.32 20.90
C TYR A 144 12.92 10.30 19.83
N CYS A 145 11.73 9.71 19.91
CA CYS A 145 11.26 8.72 18.94
C CYS A 145 11.04 9.31 17.54
N GLN A 146 10.61 10.57 17.45
CA GLN A 146 10.51 11.27 16.16
C GLN A 146 11.88 11.40 15.48
N CYS A 147 12.93 11.67 16.26
CA CYS A 147 14.29 11.66 15.75
C CYS A 147 14.70 10.27 15.23
N VAL A 148 14.36 9.20 15.96
CA VAL A 148 14.69 7.82 15.56
C VAL A 148 14.06 7.49 14.22
N GLY A 149 12.74 7.69 14.08
CA GLY A 149 12.04 7.42 12.82
C GLY A 149 12.58 8.23 11.64
N THR A 150 12.78 9.54 11.83
CA THR A 150 13.33 10.42 10.78
C THR A 150 14.74 9.99 10.34
N SER A 151 15.54 9.44 11.25
CA SER A 151 16.92 9.01 10.96
C SER A 151 16.99 7.75 10.08
N LEU A 152 15.86 7.04 9.89
CA LEU A 152 15.79 5.83 9.06
C LEU A 152 15.44 6.11 7.60
N VAL A 153 14.84 7.26 7.30
CA VAL A 153 14.42 7.63 5.94
C VAL A 153 15.56 7.50 4.91
N PRO A 154 16.79 8.01 5.17
CA PRO A 154 17.87 7.88 4.19
C PRO A 154 18.23 6.43 3.87
N PHE A 155 18.17 5.54 4.86
CA PHE A 155 18.47 4.13 4.65
C PHE A 155 17.39 3.45 3.79
N VAL A 156 16.11 3.70 4.08
CA VAL A 156 15.01 3.14 3.27
C VAL A 156 15.10 3.63 1.84
N LYS A 157 15.36 4.93 1.63
CA LYS A 157 15.50 5.53 0.30
C LYS A 157 16.64 4.92 -0.52
N GLN A 158 17.79 4.66 0.11
CA GLN A 158 19.00 4.23 -0.60
C GLN A 158 19.14 2.71 -0.71
N ALA A 159 18.66 1.98 0.28
CA ALA A 159 18.94 0.56 0.45
C ALA A 159 17.70 -0.28 0.80
N GLY A 160 16.51 0.33 0.94
CA GLY A 160 15.29 -0.38 1.37
C GLY A 160 14.95 -1.54 0.46
N ALA A 161 14.89 -1.31 -0.85
CA ALA A 161 14.54 -2.33 -1.84
C ALA A 161 15.58 -3.45 -1.92
N SER A 162 16.86 -3.12 -2.07
CA SER A 162 17.93 -4.12 -2.13
C SER A 162 18.02 -4.94 -0.84
N THR A 163 17.87 -4.29 0.32
CA THR A 163 17.86 -4.98 1.62
C THR A 163 16.67 -5.93 1.74
N ALA A 164 15.47 -5.49 1.35
CA ALA A 164 14.26 -6.33 1.35
C ALA A 164 14.46 -7.57 0.45
N MET A 165 14.87 -7.36 -0.80
CA MET A 165 15.05 -8.43 -1.79
C MET A 165 16.13 -9.43 -1.36
N VAL A 166 17.28 -8.95 -0.87
CA VAL A 166 18.35 -9.83 -0.37
C VAL A 166 17.88 -10.63 0.84
N ASN A 167 17.13 -10.01 1.76
CA ASN A 167 16.64 -10.72 2.94
C ASN A 167 15.57 -11.77 2.58
N MET A 168 14.65 -11.45 1.65
CA MET A 168 13.71 -12.42 1.10
C MET A 168 14.42 -13.58 0.41
N ALA A 169 15.46 -13.31 -0.37
CA ALA A 169 16.20 -14.35 -1.10
C ALA A 169 16.95 -15.30 -0.16
N ARG A 170 17.44 -14.80 0.99
CA ARG A 170 18.13 -15.60 2.02
C ARG A 170 17.17 -16.42 2.87
N HIS A 171 15.93 -15.96 3.02
CA HIS A 171 14.92 -16.59 3.88
C HIS A 171 13.57 -16.74 3.15
N PRO A 172 13.53 -17.49 2.04
CA PRO A 172 12.35 -17.56 1.16
C PRO A 172 11.13 -18.20 1.84
N ASP A 173 11.34 -19.07 2.83
CA ASP A 173 10.25 -19.70 3.59
C ASP A 173 9.69 -18.80 4.70
N GLU A 174 10.42 -17.75 5.08
CA GLU A 174 10.06 -16.85 6.18
C GLU A 174 9.38 -15.57 5.69
N PHE A 175 9.87 -15.00 4.57
CA PHE A 175 9.40 -13.71 4.08
C PHE A 175 8.69 -13.83 2.74
N ARG A 176 7.39 -13.52 2.75
CA ARG A 176 6.57 -13.37 1.54
C ARG A 176 6.36 -11.91 1.13
N GLU A 177 6.58 -10.98 2.05
CA GLU A 177 6.30 -9.55 1.88
C GLU A 177 7.58 -8.72 2.02
N PRO A 178 7.93 -7.86 1.04
CA PRO A 178 9.15 -7.05 1.06
C PRO A 178 9.31 -6.17 2.30
N ILE A 179 8.21 -5.60 2.81
CA ILE A 179 8.26 -4.72 3.98
C ILE A 179 8.62 -5.51 5.24
N ASP A 180 8.05 -6.70 5.45
CA ASP A 180 8.42 -7.52 6.61
C ASP A 180 9.89 -7.96 6.52
N ALA A 181 10.32 -8.34 5.31
CA ALA A 181 11.71 -8.70 5.04
C ALA A 181 12.67 -7.54 5.33
N LEU A 182 12.33 -6.31 4.93
CA LEU A 182 13.12 -5.11 5.25
C LEU A 182 13.23 -4.91 6.75
N LEU A 183 12.08 -4.82 7.43
CA LEU A 183 12.01 -4.44 8.83
C LEU A 183 12.65 -5.47 9.77
N ARG A 184 12.76 -6.73 9.35
CA ARG A 184 13.40 -7.82 10.10
C ARG A 184 14.82 -8.15 9.62
N SER A 185 15.36 -7.36 8.69
CA SER A 185 16.71 -7.54 8.19
C SER A 185 17.77 -7.03 9.18
N THR A 186 18.90 -7.72 9.25
CA THR A 186 20.05 -7.29 10.07
C THR A 186 20.53 -5.87 9.73
N PRO A 187 20.67 -5.46 8.44
CA PRO A 187 21.07 -4.10 8.10
C PRO A 187 20.11 -3.03 8.63
N PHE A 188 18.79 -3.26 8.51
CA PHE A 188 17.80 -2.32 9.04
C PHE A 188 17.86 -2.23 10.56
N ILE A 189 17.96 -3.37 11.26
CA ILE A 189 18.09 -3.42 12.73
C ILE A 189 19.35 -2.66 13.19
N GLN A 190 20.47 -2.85 12.50
CA GLN A 190 21.71 -2.12 12.79
C GLN A 190 21.53 -0.61 12.60
N GLN A 191 20.92 -0.18 11.49
CA GLN A 191 20.64 1.23 11.24
C GLN A 191 19.72 1.82 12.31
N LYS A 192 18.69 1.08 12.73
CA LYS A 192 17.79 1.48 13.81
C LYS A 192 18.54 1.66 15.14
N ASN A 193 19.43 0.74 15.49
CA ASN A 193 20.24 0.86 16.71
C ASN A 193 21.21 2.05 16.67
N GLN A 194 21.76 2.35 15.49
CA GLN A 194 22.56 3.56 15.28
C GLN A 194 21.71 4.83 15.43
N ALA A 195 20.48 4.84 14.89
CA ALA A 195 19.53 5.94 15.04
C ALA A 195 19.19 6.20 16.52
N TYR A 196 18.87 5.16 17.29
CA TYR A 196 18.66 5.27 18.74
C TYR A 196 19.85 5.94 19.44
N THR A 197 21.07 5.46 19.17
CA THR A 197 22.29 5.99 19.78
C THR A 197 22.55 7.45 19.39
N ALA A 198 22.40 7.79 18.11
CA ALA A 198 22.61 9.14 17.60
C ALA A 198 21.59 10.13 18.17
N CYS A 199 20.31 9.75 18.17
CA CYS A 199 19.23 10.57 18.71
C CYS A 199 19.35 10.75 20.21
N LYS A 200 19.78 9.73 20.96
CA LYS A 200 20.04 9.84 22.40
C LYS A 200 21.15 10.86 22.65
N ARG A 201 22.27 10.76 21.92
CA ARG A 201 23.39 11.70 22.02
C ARG A 201 22.95 13.14 21.71
N ARG A 202 22.16 13.34 20.65
CA ARG A 202 21.61 14.66 20.28
C ARG A 202 20.67 15.20 21.34
N TYR A 203 19.78 14.37 21.86
CA TYR A 203 18.87 14.73 22.94
C TYR A 203 19.66 15.18 24.18
N MET A 204 20.63 14.38 24.62
CA MET A 204 21.47 14.71 25.79
C MET A 204 22.19 16.05 25.60
N LYS A 205 22.80 16.31 24.44
CA LYS A 205 23.49 17.58 24.18
C LYS A 205 22.57 18.80 24.21
N THR A 206 21.32 18.66 23.77
CA THR A 206 20.39 19.79 23.61
C THR A 206 19.50 20.02 24.82
N GLN A 207 19.33 19.02 25.69
CA GLN A 207 18.41 19.08 26.84
C GLN A 207 19.14 19.06 28.20
N LEU A 208 20.37 18.55 28.29
CA LEU A 208 21.18 18.63 29.52
C LEU A 208 21.76 20.02 29.89
N PRO A 209 21.86 21.06 29.01
CA PRO A 209 22.45 22.34 29.43
C PRO A 209 21.67 23.07 30.53
N ASN A 210 20.42 22.69 30.81
CA ASN A 210 19.53 23.39 31.73
C ASN A 210 19.12 22.59 32.98
N VAL A 211 19.69 21.40 33.21
CA VAL A 211 19.51 20.73 34.51
C VAL A 211 20.52 21.34 35.46
N ARG A 212 20.12 22.41 36.18
CA ARG A 212 20.86 22.86 37.37
C ARG A 212 21.13 21.63 38.22
N ALA A 213 22.40 21.41 38.58
CA ALA A 213 22.73 20.49 39.65
C ALA A 213 21.80 20.82 40.82
N TYR A 214 20.99 19.85 41.24
CA TYR A 214 20.19 20.02 42.44
C TYR A 214 21.18 20.25 43.59
N PRO A 215 20.99 21.30 44.41
CA PRO A 215 21.88 21.58 45.53
C PRO A 215 21.91 20.43 46.54
#